data_AF-A0A089IV00-F1
#
_entry.id   AF-A0A089IV00-F1
#
_cell.length_a   1.000
_cell.length_b   1.000
_cell.length_c   1.000
_cell.angle_alpha   90.00
_cell.angle_beta   90.00
_cell.angle_gamma   90.00
#
_symmetry.space_group_name_H-M   'P 1'
#
loop_
_entity.id
_entity.type
_entity.pdbx_description
1 polymer ?
#
loop_
_entity_poly.entity_id
_entity_poly.type
_entity_poly.pdbx_seq_one_letter_code
_entity_poly.pdbx_strand_id
1 'polypeptide(L)'
;MLAQAIKRRLSKEENQKGFTLIELLAVIVILGIIAVIAIPMIGGIINKSKTDADLATARQLYDASRMYIMGEKNGEFKNASVTLAELKLKKYIDKTLVLPSSKKSITESTTIIKYDAEGALEKVTIDPAPEGNASGVYSAEKVLSAEPTPSPAN
;
A
#
# COMPACT_ATOMS: atom_id res chain seq x y z
N MET A 1 69.98 3.69 6.19
CA MET A 1 68.61 3.38 6.68
C MET A 1 67.49 3.93 5.79
N LEU A 2 67.71 5.01 5.03
CA LEU A 2 66.69 5.63 4.15
C LEU A 2 66.26 4.74 2.96
N ALA A 3 67.19 3.96 2.39
CA ALA A 3 66.91 3.07 1.26
C ALA A 3 65.95 1.90 1.59
N GLN A 4 65.99 1.37 2.81
CA GLN A 4 65.07 0.30 3.24
C GLN A 4 63.65 0.83 3.47
N ALA A 5 63.50 2.07 3.93
CA ALA A 5 62.20 2.71 4.13
C ALA A 5 61.46 2.96 2.80
N ILE A 6 62.19 3.31 1.73
CA ILE A 6 61.63 3.49 0.39
C ILE A 6 61.21 2.15 -0.23
N LYS A 7 62.05 1.11 -0.12
CA LYS A 7 61.75 -0.24 -0.65
C LYS A 7 60.47 -0.86 -0.05
N ARG A 8 60.17 -0.54 1.22
CA ARG A 8 58.95 -1.00 1.94
C ARG A 8 57.67 -0.26 1.53
N ARG A 9 57.78 0.95 0.95
CA ARG A 9 56.61 1.69 0.44
C ARG A 9 56.23 1.26 -0.98
N LEU A 10 57.21 1.04 -1.86
CA LEU A 10 56.96 0.55 -3.23
C LEU A 10 56.34 -0.87 -3.25
N SER A 11 56.77 -1.75 -2.34
CA SER A 11 56.23 -3.12 -2.25
C SER A 11 54.81 -3.22 -1.66
N LYS A 12 54.24 -2.13 -1.16
CA LYS A 12 52.88 -2.10 -0.60
C LYS A 12 51.81 -1.77 -1.64
N GLU A 13 52.20 -1.24 -2.80
CA GLU A 13 51.30 -0.88 -3.90
C GLU A 13 51.08 -2.05 -4.88
N GLU A 14 51.98 -3.04 -4.90
CA GLU A 14 51.92 -4.21 -5.81
C GLU A 14 50.82 -5.23 -5.47
N ASN A 15 50.22 -5.14 -4.28
CA ASN A 15 49.14 -6.04 -3.82
C ASN A 15 47.72 -5.48 -4.03
N GLN A 16 47.57 -4.33 -4.67
CA GLN A 16 46.25 -3.86 -5.09
C GLN A 16 45.92 -4.47 -6.45
N LYS A 17 45.51 -5.74 -6.45
CA LYS A 17 44.92 -6.37 -7.64
C LYS A 17 43.64 -5.61 -7.98
N GLY A 18 43.73 -4.71 -8.96
CA GLY A 18 42.58 -3.95 -9.47
C GLY A 18 41.58 -4.89 -10.12
N PHE A 19 40.29 -4.61 -9.91
CA PHE A 19 39.19 -5.30 -10.59
C PHE A 19 39.29 -5.06 -12.09
N THR A 20 39.10 -6.10 -12.90
CA THR A 20 39.19 -5.95 -14.35
C THR A 20 37.86 -5.43 -14.91
N LEU A 21 37.91 -4.67 -16.01
CA LEU A 21 36.69 -4.18 -16.66
C LEU A 21 35.81 -5.32 -17.17
N ILE A 22 36.40 -6.46 -17.54
CA ILE A 22 35.65 -7.63 -18.01
C ILE A 22 34.84 -8.30 -16.90
N GLU A 23 35.37 -8.34 -15.67
CA GLU A 23 34.62 -8.83 -14.51
C GLU A 23 33.44 -7.91 -14.19
N LEU A 24 33.62 -6.59 -14.32
CA LEU A 24 32.54 -5.62 -14.10
C LEU A 24 31.47 -5.76 -15.20
N LEU A 25 31.91 -5.98 -16.44
CA LEU A 25 31.04 -6.19 -17.59
C LEU A 25 30.18 -7.45 -17.45
N ALA A 26 30.76 -8.57 -17.02
CA ALA A 26 30.01 -9.81 -16.83
C ALA A 26 28.89 -9.63 -15.77
N VAL A 27 29.16 -8.90 -14.69
CA VAL A 27 28.17 -8.66 -13.61
C VAL A 27 27.00 -7.81 -14.10
N ILE A 28 27.26 -6.70 -14.80
CA ILE A 28 26.18 -5.83 -15.30
C ILE A 28 25.29 -6.53 -16.33
N VAL A 29 25.86 -7.44 -17.14
CA VAL A 29 25.09 -8.24 -18.11
C VAL A 29 24.11 -9.16 -17.37
N ILE A 30 24.58 -9.87 -16.34
CA ILE A 30 23.73 -10.75 -15.53
C ILE A 30 22.65 -9.94 -14.80
N LEU A 31 23.01 -8.80 -14.19
CA LEU A 31 22.05 -7.91 -13.54
C LEU A 31 21.02 -7.35 -14.53
N GLY A 32 21.43 -7.05 -15.76
CA GLY A 32 20.53 -6.60 -16.82
C GLY A 32 19.48 -7.64 -17.19
N ILE A 33 19.89 -8.90 -17.36
CA ILE A 33 18.97 -10.02 -17.66
C ILE A 33 17.96 -10.20 -16.52
N ILE A 34 18.42 -10.20 -15.27
CA ILE A 34 17.56 -10.34 -14.09
C ILE A 34 16.58 -9.16 -13.99
N ALA A 35 17.06 -7.93 -14.21
CA ALA A 35 16.25 -6.72 -14.11
C ALA A 35 15.05 -6.72 -15.07
N VAL A 36 15.24 -7.20 -16.30
CA VAL A 36 14.16 -7.28 -17.31
C VAL A 36 12.97 -8.11 -16.82
N ILE A 37 13.21 -9.22 -16.11
CA ILE A 37 12.15 -10.09 -15.59
C ILE A 37 11.63 -9.55 -14.23
N ALA A 38 12.53 -9.08 -13.38
CA ALA A 38 12.19 -8.67 -12.02
C ALA A 38 11.32 -7.40 -11.96
N ILE A 39 11.57 -6.40 -12.81
CA ILE A 39 10.85 -5.12 -12.79
C ILE A 39 9.33 -5.29 -12.97
N PRO A 40 8.81 -5.94 -14.04
CA PRO A 40 7.36 -6.09 -14.23
C PRO A 40 6.73 -6.95 -13.14
N MET A 41 7.41 -8.01 -12.69
CA MET A 41 6.94 -8.89 -11.62
C MET A 41 6.76 -8.15 -10.29
N ILE A 42 7.79 -7.40 -9.88
CA ILE A 42 7.74 -6.60 -8.64
C ILE A 42 6.70 -5.48 -8.77
N GLY A 43 6.57 -4.84 -9.94
CA GLY A 43 5.53 -3.84 -10.19
C GLY A 43 4.12 -4.37 -9.98
N GLY A 44 3.82 -5.58 -10.47
CA GLY A 44 2.53 -6.24 -10.25
C GLY A 44 2.26 -6.55 -8.77
N ILE A 45 3.25 -7.05 -8.04
CA ILE A 45 3.15 -7.34 -6.61
C ILE A 45 2.90 -6.06 -5.81
N ILE A 46 3.62 -4.97 -6.12
CA ILE A 46 3.42 -3.67 -5.45
C ILE A 46 2.01 -3.15 -5.69
N ASN A 47 1.53 -3.20 -6.94
CA ASN A 47 0.17 -2.74 -7.26
C ASN A 47 -0.89 -3.57 -6.53
N LYS A 48 -0.71 -4.89 -6.44
CA LYS A 48 -1.61 -5.74 -5.67
C LYS A 48 -1.61 -5.38 -4.17
N SER A 49 -0.43 -5.26 -3.58
CA SER A 49 -0.28 -4.86 -2.17
C SER A 49 -0.94 -3.50 -1.88
N LYS A 50 -0.85 -2.55 -2.82
CA LYS A 50 -1.56 -1.27 -2.72
C LYS A 50 -3.08 -1.46 -2.72
N THR A 51 -3.62 -2.20 -3.68
CA THR A 51 -5.08 -2.44 -3.78
C THR A 51 -5.62 -3.21 -2.56
N ASP A 52 -4.88 -4.21 -2.07
CA ASP A 52 -5.25 -4.95 -0.86
C ASP A 52 -5.19 -4.06 0.39
N ALA A 53 -4.21 -3.14 0.47
CA ALA A 53 -4.11 -2.18 1.56
C ALA A 53 -5.27 -1.17 1.53
N ASP A 54 -5.69 -0.67 0.36
CA ASP A 54 -6.85 0.22 0.26
C ASP A 54 -8.15 -0.52 0.66
N LEU A 55 -8.28 -1.80 0.29
CA LEU A 55 -9.39 -2.64 0.73
C LEU A 55 -9.38 -2.81 2.26
N ALA A 56 -8.21 -2.97 2.87
CA ALA A 56 -8.08 -2.99 4.33
C ALA A 56 -8.49 -1.66 4.96
N THR A 57 -8.18 -0.52 4.33
CA THR A 57 -8.69 0.79 4.76
C THR A 57 -10.23 0.85 4.69
N ALA A 58 -10.85 0.33 3.62
CA ALA A 58 -12.31 0.25 3.53
C ALA A 58 -12.93 -0.57 4.68
N ARG A 59 -12.27 -1.66 5.09
CA ARG A 59 -12.69 -2.48 6.25
C ARG A 59 -12.57 -1.74 7.56
N GLN A 60 -11.47 -1.03 7.77
CA GLN A 60 -11.29 -0.19 8.95
C GLN A 60 -12.40 0.88 9.06
N LEU A 61 -12.78 1.49 7.93
CA LEU A 61 -13.90 2.43 7.86
C LEU A 61 -15.24 1.75 8.19
N TYR A 62 -15.45 0.53 7.67
CA TYR A 62 -16.63 -0.26 8.00
C TYR A 62 -16.70 -0.56 9.51
N ASP A 63 -15.63 -1.09 10.10
CA ASP A 63 -15.58 -1.43 11.53
C ASP A 63 -15.80 -0.19 12.40
N ALA A 64 -15.18 0.93 12.06
CA ALA A 64 -15.38 2.21 12.72
C ALA A 64 -16.84 2.68 12.62
N SER A 65 -17.45 2.57 11.43
CA SER A 65 -18.87 2.91 11.23
C SER A 65 -19.81 2.03 12.05
N ARG A 66 -19.47 0.74 12.19
CA ARG A 66 -20.25 -0.20 12.99
C ARG A 66 -20.19 0.14 14.47
N MET A 67 -18.99 0.43 14.99
CA MET A 67 -18.82 0.90 16.36
C MET A 67 -19.58 2.21 16.61
N TYR A 68 -19.54 3.15 15.66
CA TYR A 68 -20.27 4.42 15.75
C TYR A 68 -21.78 4.22 15.82
N ILE A 69 -22.35 3.37 14.96
CA ILE A 69 -23.80 3.10 14.97
C ILE A 69 -24.22 2.44 16.29
N MET A 70 -23.41 1.50 16.81
CA MET A 70 -23.68 0.86 18.09
C MET A 70 -23.64 1.84 19.26
N GLY A 71 -22.68 2.77 19.29
CA GLY A 71 -22.50 3.71 20.38
C GLY A 71 -23.41 4.94 20.34
N GLU A 72 -23.64 5.51 19.16
CA GLU A 72 -24.28 6.83 19.00
C GLU A 72 -25.66 6.77 18.33
N LYS A 73 -25.98 5.65 17.67
CA LYS A 73 -27.25 5.44 16.96
C LYS A 73 -28.06 4.28 17.53
N ASN A 74 -27.80 3.89 18.79
CA ASN A 74 -28.50 2.80 19.48
C ASN A 74 -28.51 1.46 18.72
N GLY A 75 -27.52 1.22 17.84
CA GLY A 75 -27.48 0.02 17.01
C GLY A 75 -28.47 0.02 15.84
N GLU A 76 -28.99 1.17 15.43
CA GLU A 76 -29.90 1.29 14.28
C GLU A 76 -29.12 1.38 12.97
N PHE A 77 -28.94 0.21 12.33
CA PHE A 77 -28.21 0.08 11.05
C PHE A 77 -29.07 0.32 9.81
N LYS A 78 -30.39 0.26 9.93
CA LYS A 78 -31.31 0.29 8.77
C LYS A 78 -31.22 1.62 8.03
N ASN A 79 -30.89 1.56 6.73
CA ASN A 79 -30.66 2.72 5.87
C ASN A 79 -29.65 3.73 6.43
N ALA A 80 -28.77 3.29 7.34
CA ALA A 80 -27.79 4.16 7.94
C ALA A 80 -26.76 4.59 6.90
N SER A 81 -26.41 5.87 6.90
CA SER A 81 -25.32 6.42 6.09
C SER A 81 -24.38 7.14 7.04
N VAL A 82 -23.13 6.70 7.09
CA VAL A 82 -22.10 7.25 7.96
C VAL A 82 -20.99 7.85 7.11
N THR A 83 -20.68 9.11 7.36
CA THR A 83 -19.58 9.81 6.68
C THR A 83 -18.28 9.70 7.46
N LEU A 84 -17.14 9.78 6.76
CA LEU A 84 -15.84 9.83 7.43
C LEU A 84 -15.69 11.06 8.34
N ALA A 85 -16.30 12.20 7.98
CA ALA A 85 -16.34 13.40 8.82
C ALA A 85 -16.98 13.14 10.20
N GLU A 86 -18.09 12.40 10.24
CA GLU A 86 -18.76 12.03 11.49
C GLU A 86 -17.88 11.12 12.36
N LEU A 87 -17.24 10.13 11.74
CA LEU A 87 -16.34 9.20 12.45
C LEU A 87 -15.13 9.92 13.06
N LYS A 88 -14.57 10.89 12.33
CA LYS A 88 -13.44 11.69 12.81
C LYS A 88 -13.87 12.64 13.94
N LEU A 89 -15.00 13.32 13.77
CA LEU A 89 -15.52 14.23 14.79
C LEU A 89 -15.79 13.51 16.11
N LYS A 90 -16.33 12.29 16.02
CA LYS A 90 -16.68 11.45 17.17
C LYS A 90 -15.54 10.54 17.65
N LYS A 91 -14.34 10.68 17.07
CA LYS A 91 -13.12 9.95 17.45
C LYS A 91 -13.20 8.42 17.34
N TYR A 92 -14.02 7.92 16.41
CA TYR A 92 -14.05 6.50 16.06
C TYR A 92 -12.94 6.13 15.07
N ILE A 93 -12.28 7.12 14.45
CA ILE A 93 -11.13 6.93 13.57
C ILE A 93 -10.16 8.12 13.70
N ASP A 94 -8.86 7.83 13.69
CA ASP A 94 -7.81 8.83 13.91
C ASP A 94 -7.61 9.79 12.73
N LYS A 95 -6.98 10.94 13.04
CA LYS A 95 -6.93 12.10 12.16
C LYS A 95 -5.97 11.92 10.98
N THR A 96 -6.53 12.11 9.79
CA THR A 96 -5.91 12.09 8.46
C THR A 96 -5.58 10.68 7.98
N LEU A 97 -6.58 10.03 7.38
CA LEU A 97 -6.32 8.87 6.55
C LEU A 97 -5.72 9.31 5.22
N VAL A 98 -4.67 8.60 4.83
CA VAL A 98 -4.07 8.67 3.50
C VAL A 98 -4.28 7.32 2.85
N LEU A 99 -4.54 7.33 1.54
CA LEU A 99 -4.65 6.12 0.76
C LEU A 99 -3.28 5.45 0.63
N PRO A 100 -3.13 4.18 1.01
CA PRO A 100 -1.90 3.42 0.79
C PRO A 100 -1.45 3.42 -0.67
N SER A 101 -2.38 3.40 -1.63
CA SER A 101 -2.04 3.34 -3.06
C SER A 101 -1.51 4.66 -3.63
N SER A 102 -2.25 5.75 -3.40
CA SER A 102 -2.03 7.05 -4.05
C SER A 102 -1.32 8.05 -3.15
N LYS A 103 -1.17 7.72 -1.85
CA LYS A 103 -0.69 8.60 -0.77
C LYS A 103 -1.49 9.92 -0.64
N LYS A 104 -2.66 10.01 -1.29
CA LYS A 104 -3.55 11.17 -1.21
C LYS A 104 -4.38 11.08 0.08
N SER A 105 -4.62 12.23 0.69
CA SER A 105 -5.53 12.34 1.83
C SER A 105 -6.96 12.01 1.40
N ILE A 106 -7.65 11.22 2.22
CA ILE A 106 -9.06 10.87 2.01
C ILE A 106 -9.93 12.09 2.33
N THR A 107 -10.81 12.45 1.40
CA THR A 107 -11.81 13.51 1.53
C THR A 107 -12.93 13.04 2.48
N GLU A 108 -13.11 13.79 3.56
CA GLU A 108 -13.96 13.40 4.70
C GLU A 108 -15.47 13.46 4.41
N SER A 109 -15.89 14.35 3.51
CA SER A 109 -17.31 14.62 3.21
C SER A 109 -17.91 13.68 2.16
N THR A 110 -17.08 13.07 1.33
CA THR A 110 -17.47 12.24 0.19
C THR A 110 -17.20 10.75 0.40
N THR A 111 -16.46 10.42 1.46
CA THR A 111 -16.24 9.04 1.91
C THR A 111 -17.40 8.59 2.79
N ILE A 112 -18.18 7.63 2.30
CA ILE A 112 -19.49 7.25 2.86
C ILE A 112 -19.57 5.73 3.00
N ILE A 113 -20.03 5.27 4.15
CA ILE A 113 -20.43 3.88 4.42
C ILE A 113 -21.96 3.84 4.41
N LYS A 114 -22.55 3.04 3.52
CA LYS A 114 -24.00 2.88 3.41
C LYS A 114 -24.46 1.49 3.82
N TYR A 115 -25.54 1.45 4.57
CA TYR A 115 -26.24 0.24 4.99
C TYR A 115 -27.60 0.16 4.31
N ASP A 116 -28.07 -1.05 4.03
CA ASP A 116 -29.37 -1.32 3.40
C ASP A 116 -30.55 -1.27 4.39
N ALA A 117 -31.76 -1.56 3.91
CA ALA A 117 -32.99 -1.52 4.71
C ALA A 117 -33.04 -2.62 5.79
N GLU A 118 -32.27 -3.69 5.60
CA GLU A 118 -32.11 -4.81 6.51
C GLU A 118 -31.02 -4.55 7.56
N GLY A 119 -30.20 -3.51 7.36
CA GLY A 119 -29.08 -3.12 8.23
C GLY A 119 -27.77 -3.84 7.92
N ALA A 120 -27.68 -4.52 6.77
CA ALA A 120 -26.43 -5.05 6.25
C ALA A 120 -25.65 -3.98 5.49
N LEU A 121 -24.33 -4.18 5.35
CA LEU A 121 -23.48 -3.27 4.58
C LEU A 121 -23.90 -3.32 3.11
N GLU A 122 -24.12 -2.16 2.48
CA GLU A 122 -24.36 -2.05 1.04
C GLU A 122 -23.04 -1.80 0.31
N LYS A 123 -22.32 -0.75 0.71
CA LYS A 123 -21.04 -0.34 0.10
C LYS A 123 -20.26 0.65 0.96
N VAL A 124 -18.95 0.69 0.72
CA VAL A 124 -18.03 1.71 1.22
C VAL A 124 -17.49 2.51 0.03
N THR A 125 -17.68 3.83 0.04
CA THR A 125 -17.11 4.74 -0.97
C THR A 125 -15.95 5.50 -0.33
N ILE A 126 -14.78 5.49 -0.98
CA ILE A 126 -13.58 6.24 -0.60
C ILE A 126 -13.25 7.25 -1.70
N ASP A 127 -13.01 8.50 -1.31
CA ASP A 127 -12.62 9.60 -2.19
C ASP A 127 -11.35 10.27 -1.64
N PRO A 128 -10.33 10.60 -2.44
CA PRO A 128 -10.18 10.30 -3.87
C PRO A 128 -10.15 8.80 -4.16
N ALA A 129 -10.61 8.43 -5.36
CA ALA A 129 -10.61 7.05 -5.79
C ALA A 129 -9.20 6.41 -5.68
N PRO A 130 -9.07 5.20 -5.11
CA PRO A 130 -7.82 4.47 -5.00
C PRO A 130 -7.21 4.13 -6.37
N GLU A 131 -5.89 3.95 -6.43
CA GLU A 131 -5.21 3.54 -7.66
C GLU A 131 -5.62 2.10 -7.97
N GLY A 132 -6.15 1.87 -9.18
CA GLY A 132 -6.69 0.56 -9.57
C GLY A 132 -8.19 0.37 -9.29
N ASN A 133 -8.86 1.32 -8.63
CA ASN A 133 -10.32 1.36 -8.50
C ASN A 133 -10.85 2.77 -8.81
N ALA A 134 -11.11 3.05 -10.09
CA ALA A 134 -11.54 4.36 -10.56
C ALA A 134 -12.89 4.83 -9.98
N SER A 135 -13.72 3.91 -9.48
CA SER A 135 -15.01 4.26 -8.88
C SER A 135 -14.89 4.66 -7.41
N GLY A 136 -13.81 4.26 -6.71
CA GLY A 136 -13.69 4.46 -5.27
C GLY A 136 -14.71 3.67 -4.44
N VAL A 137 -15.50 2.80 -5.08
CA VAL A 137 -16.55 2.02 -4.42
C VAL A 137 -16.06 0.60 -4.15
N TYR A 138 -16.25 0.16 -2.92
CA TYR A 138 -16.05 -1.21 -2.47
C TYR A 138 -17.40 -1.80 -2.10
N SER A 139 -17.78 -2.90 -2.77
CA SER A 139 -19.02 -3.63 -2.47
C SER A 139 -18.93 -4.35 -1.13
N ALA A 140 -20.08 -4.58 -0.51
CA ALA A 140 -20.18 -5.33 0.74
C ALA A 140 -19.45 -6.67 0.69
N GLU A 141 -19.58 -7.42 -0.41
CA GLU A 141 -18.92 -8.70 -0.62
C GLU A 141 -17.39 -8.59 -0.52
N LYS A 142 -16.80 -7.56 -1.13
CA LYS A 142 -15.34 -7.36 -1.10
C LYS A 142 -14.86 -6.90 0.27
N VAL A 143 -15.64 -6.06 0.96
CA VAL A 143 -15.30 -5.55 2.29
C VAL A 143 -15.49 -6.63 3.37
N LEU A 144 -16.44 -7.55 3.19
CA LEU A 144 -16.76 -8.60 4.17
C LEU A 144 -16.04 -9.94 3.88
N SER A 145 -15.62 -10.20 2.63
CA SER A 145 -14.88 -11.42 2.28
C SER A 145 -13.62 -11.57 3.14
N ALA A 146 -13.25 -12.75 3.61
CA ALA A 146 -11.96 -12.93 4.29
C ALA A 146 -10.77 -13.02 3.31
N GLU A 147 -11.03 -13.02 2.00
CA GLU A 147 -10.05 -13.30 0.96
C GLU A 147 -9.43 -12.02 0.40
N PRO A 148 -8.09 -11.95 0.26
CA PRO A 148 -7.43 -10.89 -0.50
C PRO A 148 -7.86 -10.98 -1.97
N THR A 149 -7.82 -9.85 -2.70
CA THR A 149 -8.35 -9.82 -4.07
C THR A 149 -7.68 -10.86 -4.96
N PRO A 150 -8.45 -11.61 -5.79
CA PRO A 150 -7.86 -12.61 -6.68
C PRO A 150 -6.90 -11.92 -7.64
N SER A 151 -5.75 -12.57 -7.88
CA SER A 151 -4.73 -12.08 -8.81
C SER A 151 -5.37 -11.81 -10.17
N PRO A 152 -5.13 -10.66 -10.82
CA PRO A 152 -5.42 -10.56 -12.24
C PRO A 152 -4.62 -11.66 -12.94
N ALA A 153 -5.32 -12.50 -13.73
CA ALA A 153 -4.68 -13.48 -14.58
C ALA A 153 -3.78 -12.72 -15.57
N ASN A 154 -2.51 -13.13 -15.67
CA ASN A 154 -1.58 -12.62 -16.67
C ASN A 154 -2.09 -12.86 -18.09
#